data_AF-A0A662UNF0-F1
#
_entry.id   AF-A0A662UNF0-F1
#
_cell.length_a   1.000
_cell.length_b   1.000
_cell.length_c   1.000
_cell.angle_alpha   90.00
_cell.angle_beta   90.00
_cell.angle_gamma   90.00
#
_symmetry.space_group_name_H-M   'P 1'
#
loop_
_entity.id
_entity.type
_entity.pdbx_description
1 polymer ?
#
loop_
_entity_poly.entity_id
_entity_poly.type
_entity_poly.pdbx_seq_one_letter_code
_entity_poly.pdbx_strand_id
1 'polypeptide(L)' 'MRIDINVPIDPEIREILDDRRIKVHAKSLREIIEKYNPAVVLGSHQGRPREQNFTTLERHAELLEKYSGLDVKF' A
#
# COMPACT_ATOMS: atom_id res chain seq x y z
N MET A 1 6.81 6.90 -7.73
CA MET A 1 5.98 5.96 -8.51
C MET A 1 4.56 6.01 -7.97
N ARG A 2 3.56 6.22 -8.84
CA ARG A 2 2.15 6.16 -8.45
C ARG A 2 1.67 4.72 -8.54
N ILE A 3 0.99 4.21 -7.51
CA ILE A 3 0.43 2.85 -7.46
C ILE A 3 -1.06 2.88 -7.11
N ASP A 4 -1.81 1.84 -7.47
CA ASP A 4 -3.21 1.69 -7.09
C ASP A 4 -3.33 0.67 -5.96
N ILE A 5 -3.40 1.18 -4.74
CA ILE A 5 -3.63 0.40 -3.52
C ILE A 5 -4.90 0.85 -2.80
N ASN A 6 -5.82 1.50 -3.51
CA ASN A 6 -7.14 1.80 -2.96
C ASN A 6 -7.91 0.48 -2.85
N VAL A 7 -8.19 0.06 -1.61
CA VAL A 7 -8.73 -1.24 -1.26
C VAL A 7 -9.98 -1.09 -0.39
N PRO A 8 -10.88 -2.08 -0.37
CA PRO A 8 -12.00 -2.07 0.56
C PRO A 8 -11.47 -2.11 2.01
N ILE A 9 -12.00 -1.21 2.84
CA ILE A 9 -11.67 -1.10 4.26
C ILE A 9 -12.97 -1.21 5.04
N ASP A 10 -12.93 -1.97 6.13
CA ASP A 10 -14.00 -2.02 7.10
C ASP A 10 -14.16 -0.64 7.76
N PRO A 11 -15.31 0.03 7.62
CA PRO A 11 -15.48 1.39 8.11
C PRO A 11 -15.52 1.47 9.65
N GLU A 12 -15.82 0.38 10.35
CA GLU A 12 -15.94 0.35 11.81
C GLU A 12 -14.57 0.16 12.46
N ILE A 13 -13.81 -0.85 12.00
CA ILE A 13 -12.52 -1.21 12.61
C ILE A 13 -11.30 -0.68 11.83
N ARG A 14 -11.51 -0.05 10.67
CA ARG A 14 -10.47 0.51 9.79
C ARG A 14 -9.42 -0.50 9.30
N GLU A 15 -9.80 -1.78 9.19
CA GLU A 15 -8.95 -2.83 8.65
C GLU A 15 -9.19 -3.08 7.16
N ILE A 16 -8.14 -3.48 6.45
CA ILE A 16 -8.21 -3.82 5.03
C ILE A 16 -8.88 -5.19 4.86
N LEU A 17 -9.95 -5.24 4.07
CA LEU A 17 -10.75 -6.46 3.84
C LEU A 17 -10.19 -7.33 2.70
N ASP A 18 -9.59 -6.70 1.68
CA ASP A 18 -8.93 -7.37 0.56
C ASP A 18 -7.63 -6.63 0.20
N ASP A 19 -6.50 -7.32 0.37
CA ASP A 19 -5.15 -6.79 0.20
C ASP A 19 -4.50 -7.17 -1.15
N ARG A 20 -5.27 -7.76 -2.09
CA ARG A 20 -4.73 -8.27 -3.36
C ARG A 20 -3.95 -7.22 -4.15
N ARG A 21 -4.44 -5.98 -4.21
CA ARG A 21 -3.76 -4.88 -4.91
C ARG A 21 -2.40 -4.55 -4.28
N ILE A 22 -2.35 -4.57 -2.94
CA ILE A 22 -1.12 -4.32 -2.19
C ILE A 22 -0.11 -5.43 -2.45
N LYS A 23 -0.53 -6.71 -2.38
CA LYS A 23 0.33 -7.87 -2.68
C LYS A 23 0.95 -7.82 -4.07
N VAL A 24 0.16 -7.48 -5.08
CA VAL A 24 0.63 -7.37 -6.47
C VAL A 24 1.71 -6.29 -6.59
N HIS A 25 1.45 -5.09 -6.03
CA HIS A 25 2.43 -4.00 -6.07
C HIS A 25 3.68 -4.29 -5.23
N ALA A 26 3.54 -4.92 -4.06
CA ALA A 26 4.66 -5.30 -3.20
C ALA A 26 5.65 -6.23 -3.93
N LYS A 27 5.13 -7.22 -4.70
CA LYS A 27 5.97 -8.10 -5.51
C LYS A 27 6.76 -7.34 -6.57
N SER A 28 6.09 -6.46 -7.33
CA SER A 28 6.78 -5.65 -8.36
C SER A 28 7.81 -4.70 -7.77
N LEU A 29 7.54 -4.11 -6.60
CA LEU A 29 8.50 -3.25 -5.90
C LEU A 29 9.73 -4.03 -5.50
N ARG A 30 9.57 -5.20 -4.89
CA ARG A 30 10.68 -6.10 -4.55
C ARG A 30 11.56 -6.40 -5.77
N GLU A 31 10.96 -6.81 -6.88
CA GLU A 31 11.69 -7.13 -8.12
C GLU A 31 12.50 -5.92 -8.65
N ILE A 32 11.94 -4.70 -8.57
CA ILE A 32 12.61 -3.48 -9.02
C ILE A 32 13.77 -3.11 -8.08
N ILE A 33 13.55 -3.20 -6.76
CA ILE A 33 14.58 -2.88 -5.76
C ILE A 33 15.73 -3.87 -5.83
N GLU A 34 15.46 -5.17 -5.85
CA GLU A 34 16.49 -6.20 -5.94
C GLU A 34 17.30 -6.10 -7.24
N LYS A 35 16.66 -5.73 -8.36
CA LYS A 35 17.33 -5.68 -9.67
C LYS A 35 18.14 -4.41 -9.91
N TYR A 36 17.68 -3.26 -9.43
CA TYR A 36 18.26 -1.96 -9.81
C TYR A 36 18.68 -1.10 -8.62
N ASN A 37 18.34 -1.49 -7.39
CA ASN A 37 18.59 -0.76 -6.15
C ASN A 37 18.29 0.77 -6.19
N PRO A 38 17.15 1.23 -6.75
CA PRO A 38 16.83 2.65 -6.79
C PRO A 38 16.26 3.13 -5.44
N ALA A 39 16.38 4.42 -5.17
CA ALA A 39 15.53 5.08 -4.19
C ALA A 39 14.11 5.26 -4.77
N VAL A 40 13.07 4.87 -4.02
CA VAL A 40 11.68 4.91 -4.48
C VAL A 40 10.79 5.63 -3.48
N VAL A 41 9.99 6.57 -3.99
CA VAL A 41 8.87 7.18 -3.26
C VAL A 41 7.56 6.73 -3.89
N LEU A 42 6.60 6.29 -3.08
CA LEU A 42 5.29 5.81 -3.53
C LEU A 42 4.20 6.84 -3.23
N GLY A 43 3.23 6.95 -4.14
CA GLY A 43 2.05 7.80 -3.96
C GLY A 43 0.77 7.06 -4.34
N SER A 44 -0.25 7.14 -3.49
CA SER A 44 -1.58 6.60 -3.75
C SER A 44 -2.66 7.39 -2.98
N HIS A 45 -3.88 6.86 -2.96
CA HIS A 45 -5.03 7.38 -2.23
C HIS A 45 -5.85 6.22 -1.67
N GLN A 46 -6.65 6.51 -0.65
CA GLN A 46 -7.62 5.58 -0.07
C GLN A 46 -8.95 6.30 0.12
N GLY A 47 -10.01 5.78 -0.49
CA GLY A 47 -11.33 6.42 -0.48
C GLY A 47 -11.35 7.84 -1.07
N ARG A 48 -12.42 8.58 -0.78
CA ARG A 48 -12.61 9.99 -1.16
C ARG A 48 -13.05 10.81 0.07
N PRO A 49 -12.80 12.13 0.09
CA PRO A 49 -13.28 12.97 1.18
C PRO A 49 -14.77 12.74 1.48
N ARG A 50 -15.10 12.53 2.76
CA ARG A 50 -16.45 12.19 3.30
C ARG A 50 -16.88 10.73 3.16
N GLU A 51 -16.11 9.87 2.51
CA GLU A 51 -16.33 8.43 2.57
C GLU A 51 -15.80 7.85 3.89
N GLN A 52 -16.46 6.83 4.43
CA GLN A 52 -16.08 6.23 5.71
C GLN A 52 -14.71 5.53 5.67
N ASN A 53 -14.29 5.08 4.48
CA ASN A 53 -13.00 4.47 4.26
C ASN A 53 -11.91 5.48 3.86
N PHE A 54 -12.14 6.79 3.95
CA PHE A 54 -11.12 7.81 3.71
C PHE A 54 -10.17 7.90 4.91
N THR A 55 -8.96 7.34 4.75
CA THR A 55 -7.98 7.20 5.84
C THR A 55 -6.55 7.36 5.33
N THR A 56 -5.58 7.36 6.24
CA THR A 56 -4.15 7.37 5.93
C THR A 56 -3.72 6.09 5.20
N LEU A 57 -2.52 6.08 4.63
CA LEU A 57 -1.93 4.90 4.00
C LEU A 57 -1.01 4.11 4.93
N GLU A 58 -1.07 4.37 6.24
CA GLU A 58 -0.20 3.73 7.25
C GLU A 58 -0.37 2.21 7.23
N ARG A 59 -1.63 1.74 7.27
CA ARG A 59 -1.93 0.31 7.18
C ARG A 59 -1.51 -0.30 5.84
N HIS A 60 -1.57 0.46 4.75
CA HIS A 60 -1.08 0.02 3.45
C HIS A 60 0.44 -0.11 3.43
N ALA A 61 1.16 0.80 4.09
CA ALA A 61 2.62 0.76 4.22
C ALA A 61 3.07 -0.48 5.02
N GLU A 62 2.41 -0.78 6.14
CA GLU A 62 2.67 -2.01 6.92
C GLU A 62 2.49 -3.29 6.09
N LEU A 63 1.41 -3.35 5.29
CA LEU A 63 1.19 -4.50 4.40
C LEU A 63 2.17 -4.54 3.22
N LEU A 64 2.56 -3.37 2.68
CA LEU A 64 3.60 -3.29 1.65
C LEU A 64 4.93 -3.81 2.20
N GLU A 65 5.34 -3.40 3.40
CA GLU A 65 6.54 -3.90 4.10
C GLU A 65 6.44 -5.43 4.28
N LYS A 66 5.35 -5.90 4.88
CA LYS A 66 5.11 -7.33 5.11
C LYS A 66 5.21 -8.16 3.83
N TYR A 67 4.61 -7.72 2.73
CA TYR A 67 4.55 -8.49 1.49
C TYR A 67 5.77 -8.34 0.58
N SER A 68 6.46 -7.20 0.64
CA SER A 68 7.67 -6.98 -0.15
C SER A 68 8.93 -7.48 0.57
N GLY A 69 8.91 -7.54 1.90
CA GLY A 69 10.10 -7.79 2.73
C GLY A 69 11.10 -6.63 2.73
N LEU A 70 10.68 -5.44 2.30
CA LEU A 70 11.48 -4.22 2.28
C LEU A 70 11.10 -3.32 3.46
N ASP A 71 12.05 -2.54 3.99
CA ASP A 71 11.77 -1.45 4.94
C ASP A 71 10.92 -0.37 4.24
N VAL A 72 9.69 -0.17 4.69
CA VAL A 72 8.77 0.84 4.14
C VAL A 72 8.42 1.85 5.22
N LYS A 73 8.78 3.12 4.98
CA LYS A 73 8.49 4.23 5.90
C LYS A 73 7.25 5.00 5.43
N PHE A 74 6.34 5.27 6.36
CA PHE A 74 5.17 6.13 6.19
C PHE A 74 5.39 7.45 6.92
#